data_AF-A0A944VR88-F1
#
_entry.id   AF-A0A944VR88-F1
#
_cell.length_a   1.000
_cell.length_b   1.000
_cell.length_c   1.000
_cell.angle_alpha   90.00
_cell.angle_beta   90.00
_cell.angle_gamma   90.00
#
_symmetry.space_group_name_H-M   'P 1'
#
loop_
_entity.id
_entity.type
_entity.pdbx_description
1 polymer ?
#
loop_
_entity_poly.entity_id
_entity_poly.type
_entity_poly.pdbx_seq_one_letter_code
_entity_poly.pdbx_strand_id
1 'polypeptide(L)'
;PDKSENFEIPSMPVLYCDEREINVKQGKEGIFPATQRIGTPAIPVLVNSLLKRIDVPLERGKGPLVYSKKDIWLRSHLPAIMGIVIIISLGANEAKKAIYRLSAVIRERMAMSPLAHAERLEKLIADFDSDAEDDGLRQSVVNIDCTLRGFLGALKEMRRDVVRSITTAKLIDTVRDKKMAEEIVGAADNVLKSFDCIIFGDVNRDAIKKAMDGVQEILREAKRRSYY
;
A
#
# COMPACT_ATOMS: atom_id res chain seq x y z
N PRO A 1 -49.76 -82.40 -21.11
CA PRO A 1 -48.75 -82.28 -20.04
C PRO A 1 -47.87 -81.04 -20.29
N ASP A 2 -48.35 -79.85 -19.93
CA ASP A 2 -48.16 -79.24 -18.61
C ASP A 2 -46.72 -79.32 -18.11
N LYS A 3 -45.96 -78.25 -18.35
CA LYS A 3 -45.52 -77.31 -17.29
C LYS A 3 -44.69 -76.19 -17.92
N SER A 4 -45.26 -74.99 -17.90
CA SER A 4 -44.60 -73.71 -18.12
C SER A 4 -43.41 -73.55 -17.16
N GLU A 5 -42.20 -73.49 -17.69
CA GLU A 5 -41.04 -73.02 -16.93
C GLU A 5 -41.22 -71.50 -16.69
N ASN A 6 -41.78 -71.17 -15.53
CA ASN A 6 -41.85 -69.81 -15.03
C ASN A 6 -40.44 -69.33 -14.69
N PHE A 7 -39.83 -68.58 -15.61
CA PHE A 7 -38.64 -67.79 -15.33
C PHE A 7 -39.04 -66.49 -14.60
N GLU A 8 -39.44 -66.63 -13.33
CA GLU A 8 -39.64 -65.49 -12.43
C GLU A 8 -38.37 -65.25 -11.61
N ILE A 9 -37.91 -64.00 -11.56
CA ILE A 9 -36.81 -63.59 -10.68
C ILE A 9 -37.36 -63.56 -9.24
N PRO A 10 -36.67 -64.14 -8.25
CA PRO A 10 -37.14 -64.16 -6.87
C PRO A 10 -37.28 -62.74 -6.30
N SER A 11 -38.34 -62.53 -5.51
CA SER A 11 -38.64 -61.25 -4.84
C SER A 11 -37.47 -60.80 -3.96
N MET A 12 -36.96 -59.59 -4.21
CA MET A 12 -35.92 -58.97 -3.39
C MET A 12 -36.55 -58.01 -2.36
N PRO A 13 -36.25 -58.13 -1.06
CA PRO A 13 -36.76 -57.20 -0.07
C PRO A 13 -36.04 -55.85 -0.20
N VAL A 14 -36.79 -54.80 -0.49
CA VAL A 14 -36.31 -53.42 -0.45
C VAL A 14 -36.73 -52.81 0.88
N LEU A 15 -35.77 -52.31 1.66
CA LEU A 15 -36.00 -51.66 2.95
C LEU A 15 -36.16 -50.16 2.72
N TYR A 16 -37.30 -49.59 3.09
CA TYR A 16 -37.54 -48.15 3.07
C TYR A 16 -37.73 -47.65 4.50
N CYS A 17 -36.99 -46.62 4.90
CA CYS A 17 -37.23 -45.89 6.15
C CYS A 17 -38.13 -44.69 5.81
N ASP A 18 -39.35 -44.66 6.35
CA ASP A 18 -40.24 -43.52 6.22
C ASP A 18 -39.90 -42.49 7.31
N GLU A 19 -39.34 -41.34 6.92
CA GLU A 19 -38.94 -40.28 7.86
C GLU A 19 -40.11 -39.38 8.29
N ARG A 20 -41.36 -39.70 7.92
CA ARG A 20 -42.53 -38.86 8.25
C ARG A 20 -43.06 -38.97 9.68
N GLU A 21 -42.47 -39.78 10.55
CA GLU A 21 -42.80 -39.85 11.99
C GLU A 21 -41.72 -39.26 12.92
N ILE A 22 -40.79 -38.45 12.40
CA ILE A 22 -39.84 -37.70 13.24
C ILE A 22 -40.50 -36.42 13.76
N ASN A 23 -41.58 -36.57 14.51
CA ASN A 23 -42.11 -35.54 15.40
C ASN A 23 -43.16 -36.19 16.31
N VAL A 24 -42.73 -36.67 17.48
CA VAL A 24 -43.40 -36.54 18.79
C VAL A 24 -42.62 -37.35 19.85
N LYS A 25 -41.98 -36.59 20.75
CA LYS A 25 -41.69 -36.87 22.17
C LYS A 25 -40.72 -38.00 22.58
N GLN A 26 -39.62 -37.52 23.17
CA GLN A 26 -38.91 -38.01 24.36
C GLN A 26 -39.43 -39.29 25.03
N GLY A 27 -38.48 -40.20 25.27
CA GLY A 27 -38.43 -41.00 26.48
C GLY A 27 -38.62 -42.50 26.27
N LYS A 28 -37.61 -43.25 26.69
CA LYS A 28 -37.52 -44.70 26.95
C LYS A 28 -36.87 -45.56 25.87
N GLU A 29 -36.02 -46.43 26.41
CA GLU A 29 -35.30 -47.53 25.80
C GLU A 29 -36.11 -48.35 24.79
N GLY A 30 -35.41 -48.80 23.75
CA GLY A 30 -35.65 -50.12 23.17
C GLY A 30 -36.96 -50.30 22.43
N ILE A 31 -37.18 -49.57 21.34
CA ILE A 31 -38.13 -49.99 20.31
C ILE A 31 -37.44 -49.86 18.95
N PHE A 32 -36.96 -50.99 18.44
CA PHE A 32 -36.49 -51.09 17.06
C PHE A 32 -37.65 -50.78 16.11
N PRO A 33 -37.50 -49.91 15.10
CA PRO A 33 -38.56 -49.64 14.13
C PRO A 33 -38.93 -50.95 13.41
N ALA A 34 -40.21 -51.31 13.48
CA ALA A 34 -40.76 -52.52 12.89
C ALA A 34 -40.57 -52.50 11.37
N THR A 35 -39.74 -53.41 10.86
CA THR A 35 -39.47 -53.54 9.43
C THR A 35 -40.65 -54.24 8.76
N GLN A 36 -41.48 -53.49 8.03
CA GLN A 36 -42.61 -54.08 7.30
C GLN A 36 -42.12 -54.59 5.92
N ARG A 37 -42.14 -55.92 5.73
CA ARG A 37 -41.91 -56.55 4.42
C ARG A 37 -43.13 -56.31 3.53
N ILE A 38 -42.98 -55.47 2.51
CA ILE A 38 -43.95 -55.35 1.43
C ILE A 38 -43.38 -56.09 0.22
N GLY A 39 -44.07 -57.13 -0.23
CA GLY A 39 -43.71 -57.87 -1.44
C GLY A 39 -44.09 -57.08 -2.69
N THR A 40 -43.13 -56.81 -3.56
CA THR A 40 -43.39 -56.20 -4.87
C THR A 40 -43.76 -57.29 -5.89
N PRO A 41 -44.77 -57.07 -6.76
CA PRO A 41 -45.13 -58.03 -7.79
C PRO A 41 -44.02 -58.18 -8.84
N ALA A 42 -43.94 -59.37 -9.44
CA ALA A 42 -42.93 -59.73 -10.44
C ALA A 42 -42.95 -58.76 -11.64
N ILE A 43 -41.79 -58.20 -11.97
CA ILE A 43 -41.63 -57.28 -13.09
C ILE A 43 -41.52 -58.10 -14.37
N PRO A 44 -42.40 -57.91 -15.38
CA PRO A 44 -42.31 -58.64 -16.64
C PRO A 44 -41.05 -58.26 -17.42
N VAL A 45 -40.41 -59.27 -18.03
CA VAL A 45 -39.12 -59.22 -18.78
C VAL A 45 -39.10 -58.18 -19.92
N LEU A 46 -40.25 -57.59 -20.27
CA LEU A 46 -40.37 -56.51 -21.25
C LEU A 46 -39.55 -55.26 -20.89
N VAL A 47 -39.33 -54.96 -19.61
CA VAL A 47 -38.49 -53.80 -19.20
C VAL A 47 -37.01 -54.03 -19.53
N ASN A 48 -36.54 -55.29 -19.53
CA ASN A 48 -35.16 -55.58 -19.92
C ASN A 48 -34.96 -55.34 -21.42
N SER A 49 -35.97 -55.62 -22.26
CA SER A 49 -35.89 -55.34 -23.71
C SER A 49 -35.86 -53.84 -24.02
N LEU A 50 -36.56 -53.02 -23.22
CA LEU A 50 -36.53 -51.56 -23.33
C LEU A 50 -35.22 -50.96 -22.78
N LEU A 51 -34.70 -51.48 -21.65
CA LEU A 51 -33.39 -51.07 -21.12
C LEU A 51 -32.22 -51.52 -22.01
N LYS A 52 -32.31 -52.69 -22.64
CA LYS A 52 -31.30 -53.21 -23.60
C LYS A 52 -31.38 -52.54 -24.97
N ARG A 53 -32.47 -51.83 -25.28
CA ARG A 53 -32.65 -51.02 -26.50
C ARG A 53 -32.39 -49.54 -26.27
N ILE A 54 -32.36 -49.12 -25.01
CA ILE A 54 -31.65 -47.92 -24.54
C ILE A 54 -30.20 -48.33 -24.21
N ASP A 55 -29.60 -49.18 -25.06
CA ASP A 55 -28.15 -49.23 -25.21
C ASP A 55 -27.76 -47.93 -25.93
N VAL A 56 -27.84 -46.84 -25.18
CA VAL A 56 -27.20 -45.58 -25.54
C VAL A 56 -25.74 -45.95 -25.81
N PRO A 57 -25.13 -45.54 -26.92
CA PRO A 57 -23.71 -45.72 -27.12
C PRO A 57 -22.97 -44.79 -26.15
N LEU A 58 -22.90 -45.18 -24.87
CA LEU A 58 -22.14 -44.49 -23.82
C LEU A 58 -20.66 -44.91 -23.84
N GLU A 59 -20.24 -45.71 -24.83
CA GLU A 59 -18.90 -46.27 -24.93
C GLU A 59 -18.08 -45.77 -26.13
N ARG A 60 -18.26 -44.50 -26.54
CA ARG A 60 -17.16 -43.77 -27.22
C ARG A 60 -16.56 -42.64 -26.38
N GLY A 61 -17.05 -42.43 -25.15
CA GLY A 61 -16.67 -41.29 -24.31
C GLY A 61 -16.13 -41.64 -22.92
N LYS A 62 -15.73 -42.90 -22.66
CA LYS A 62 -15.15 -43.31 -21.36
C LYS A 62 -13.77 -43.97 -21.50
N GLY A 63 -13.00 -43.60 -22.52
CA GLY A 63 -11.54 -43.69 -22.44
C GLY A 63 -11.00 -42.50 -21.64
N PRO A 64 -9.79 -42.56 -21.05
CA PRO A 64 -9.16 -41.35 -20.51
C PRO A 64 -9.21 -40.29 -21.61
N LEU A 65 -9.88 -39.16 -21.35
CA LEU A 65 -9.87 -38.02 -22.26
C LEU A 65 -8.40 -37.60 -22.36
N VAL A 66 -7.74 -38.03 -23.43
CA VAL A 66 -6.37 -37.60 -23.73
C VAL A 66 -6.51 -36.16 -24.18
N TYR A 67 -6.55 -35.26 -23.21
CA TYR A 67 -6.49 -33.83 -23.46
C TYR A 67 -5.22 -33.58 -24.26
N SER A 68 -5.34 -32.82 -25.34
CA SER A 68 -4.17 -32.35 -26.08
C SER A 68 -3.23 -31.68 -25.09
N LYS A 69 -1.91 -31.88 -25.21
CA LYS A 69 -0.92 -31.24 -24.31
C LYS A 69 -1.15 -29.72 -24.19
N LYS A 70 -1.69 -29.11 -25.26
CA LYS A 70 -2.09 -27.70 -25.30
C LYS A 70 -3.27 -27.36 -24.38
N ASP A 71 -4.27 -28.23 -24.29
CA ASP A 71 -5.45 -28.04 -23.42
C ASP A 71 -5.11 -28.26 -21.94
N ILE A 72 -4.24 -29.21 -21.63
CA ILE A 72 -3.74 -29.42 -20.26
C ILE A 72 -2.96 -28.19 -19.77
N TRP A 73 -2.08 -27.67 -20.64
CA TRP A 73 -1.28 -26.50 -20.34
C TRP A 73 -2.15 -25.25 -20.15
N LEU A 74 -3.09 -24.99 -21.08
CA LEU A 74 -3.99 -23.84 -21.01
C LEU A 74 -4.83 -23.88 -19.73
N ARG A 75 -5.37 -25.04 -19.36
CA ARG A 75 -6.27 -25.20 -18.21
C ARG A 75 -5.54 -25.17 -16.87
N SER A 76 -4.26 -25.57 -16.83
CA SER A 76 -3.41 -25.46 -15.63
C SER A 76 -2.95 -24.04 -15.37
N HIS A 77 -2.60 -23.29 -16.42
CA HIS A 77 -2.02 -21.95 -16.28
C HIS A 77 -3.03 -20.81 -16.36
N LEU A 78 -4.21 -21.00 -16.96
CA LEU A 78 -5.28 -19.99 -16.99
C LEU A 78 -5.68 -19.49 -15.59
N PRO A 79 -5.93 -20.36 -14.59
CA PRO A 79 -6.28 -19.92 -13.24
C PRO A 79 -5.14 -19.12 -12.58
N ALA A 80 -3.89 -19.49 -12.83
CA ALA A 80 -2.72 -18.79 -12.30
C ALA A 80 -2.56 -17.40 -12.95
N ILE A 81 -2.70 -17.29 -14.27
CA ILE A 81 -2.64 -16.03 -15.00
C ILE A 81 -3.78 -15.11 -14.57
N MET A 82 -5.00 -15.63 -14.47
CA MET A 82 -6.16 -14.88 -13.97
C MET A 82 -5.95 -14.41 -12.52
N GLY A 83 -5.39 -15.26 -11.67
CA GLY A 83 -5.02 -14.90 -10.30
C GLY A 83 -4.01 -13.76 -10.24
N ILE A 84 -2.97 -13.79 -11.08
CA ILE A 84 -1.98 -12.72 -11.20
C ILE A 84 -2.64 -11.42 -11.66
N VAL A 85 -3.51 -11.46 -12.67
CA VAL A 85 -4.22 -10.27 -13.17
C VAL A 85 -5.16 -9.68 -12.10
N ILE A 86 -5.83 -10.51 -11.31
CA ILE A 86 -6.67 -10.07 -10.18
C ILE A 86 -5.81 -9.43 -9.08
N ILE A 87 -4.69 -10.04 -8.70
CA ILE A 87 -3.77 -9.46 -7.70
C ILE A 87 -3.19 -8.13 -8.20
N ILE A 88 -2.81 -8.04 -9.47
CA ILE A 88 -2.30 -6.79 -10.07
C ILE A 88 -3.39 -5.73 -10.11
N SER A 89 -4.62 -6.08 -10.48
CA SER A 89 -5.72 -5.11 -10.59
C SER A 89 -6.23 -4.61 -9.23
N LEU A 90 -6.36 -5.49 -8.22
CA LEU A 90 -6.68 -5.07 -6.85
C LEU A 90 -5.49 -4.34 -6.20
N GLY A 91 -4.28 -4.86 -6.39
CA GLY A 91 -3.04 -4.32 -5.84
C GLY A 91 -2.63 -2.98 -6.47
N ALA A 92 -2.98 -2.72 -7.74
CA ALA A 92 -2.64 -1.46 -8.40
C ALA A 92 -3.34 -0.26 -7.77
N ASN A 93 -4.55 -0.43 -7.21
CA ASN A 93 -5.28 0.68 -6.60
C ASN A 93 -4.75 1.01 -5.19
N GLU A 94 -4.42 -0.03 -4.41
CA GLU A 94 -3.71 0.06 -3.13
C GLU A 94 -2.29 0.63 -3.33
N ALA A 95 -1.55 0.12 -4.32
CA ALA A 95 -0.22 0.59 -4.68
C ALA A 95 -0.25 2.02 -5.20
N LYS A 96 -1.24 2.42 -6.01
CA LYS A 96 -1.42 3.82 -6.40
C LYS A 96 -1.68 4.70 -5.19
N LYS A 97 -2.51 4.29 -4.22
CA LYS A 97 -2.73 5.05 -2.97
C LYS A 97 -1.47 5.12 -2.11
N ALA A 98 -0.72 4.02 -1.99
CA ALA A 98 0.55 3.98 -1.28
C ALA A 98 1.60 4.86 -1.98
N ILE A 99 1.69 4.81 -3.31
CA ILE A 99 2.55 5.65 -4.14
C ILE A 99 2.09 7.10 -4.09
N TYR A 100 0.79 7.40 -4.01
CA TYR A 100 0.28 8.77 -3.85
C TYR A 100 0.52 9.31 -2.44
N ARG A 101 0.47 8.46 -1.41
CA ARG A 101 0.86 8.83 -0.05
C ARG A 101 2.38 9.02 0.06
N LEU A 102 3.16 8.10 -0.52
CA LEU A 102 4.61 8.21 -0.63
C LEU A 102 5.00 9.40 -1.49
N SER A 103 4.30 9.68 -2.59
CA SER A 103 4.56 10.84 -3.44
C SER A 103 4.08 12.12 -2.79
N ALA A 104 3.02 12.12 -1.99
CA ALA A 104 2.65 13.25 -1.16
C ALA A 104 3.68 13.48 -0.06
N VAL A 105 4.22 12.44 0.56
CA VAL A 105 5.32 12.52 1.53
C VAL A 105 6.63 12.95 0.84
N ILE A 106 6.90 12.52 -0.39
CA ILE A 106 8.08 12.90 -1.19
C ILE A 106 7.91 14.33 -1.74
N ARG A 107 6.69 14.73 -2.10
CA ARG A 107 6.31 16.08 -2.56
C ARG A 107 6.14 17.06 -1.39
N GLU A 108 5.85 16.58 -0.18
CA GLU A 108 6.02 17.31 1.10
C GLU A 108 7.50 17.37 1.49
N ARG A 109 8.30 16.33 1.17
CA ARG A 109 9.77 16.35 1.22
C ARG A 109 10.42 17.12 0.06
N MET A 110 9.64 17.66 -0.88
CA MET A 110 10.07 18.73 -1.81
C MET A 110 9.92 20.12 -1.15
N ALA A 111 10.19 20.22 0.15
CA ALA A 111 11.10 21.28 0.57
C ALA A 111 12.39 21.05 -0.24
N MET A 112 12.95 22.10 -0.87
CA MET A 112 14.23 21.96 -1.59
C MET A 112 15.20 21.12 -0.76
N SER A 113 15.92 20.18 -1.40
CA SER A 113 16.96 19.43 -0.69
C SER A 113 17.91 20.43 0.01
N PRO A 114 18.54 20.05 1.12
CA PRO A 114 19.53 20.92 1.76
C PRO A 114 20.55 21.48 0.77
N LEU A 115 20.97 20.66 -0.20
CA LEU A 115 21.81 21.06 -1.33
C LEU A 115 21.18 22.18 -2.18
N ALA A 116 19.92 22.03 -2.62
CA ALA A 116 19.25 23.05 -3.41
C ALA A 116 19.05 24.38 -2.65
N HIS A 117 18.84 24.30 -1.33
CA HIS A 117 18.83 25.49 -0.47
C HIS A 117 20.22 26.12 -0.33
N ALA A 118 21.28 25.32 -0.22
CA ALA A 118 22.65 25.79 -0.19
C ALA A 118 23.07 26.48 -1.50
N GLU A 119 22.81 25.86 -2.65
CA GLU A 119 23.09 26.46 -3.98
C GLU A 119 22.36 27.79 -4.15
N ARG A 120 21.11 27.87 -3.68
CA ARG A 120 20.34 29.11 -3.72
C ARG A 120 20.91 30.18 -2.77
N LEU A 121 21.38 29.80 -1.59
CA LEU A 121 22.07 30.71 -0.68
C LEU A 121 23.37 31.23 -1.29
N GLU A 122 24.19 30.34 -1.85
CA GLU A 122 25.44 30.71 -2.53
C GLU A 122 25.17 31.71 -3.65
N LYS A 123 24.13 31.48 -4.46
CA LYS A 123 23.72 32.43 -5.50
C LYS A 123 23.27 33.78 -4.92
N LEU A 124 22.42 33.78 -3.89
CA LEU A 124 21.94 35.03 -3.28
C LEU A 124 23.07 35.83 -2.62
N ILE A 125 24.10 35.16 -2.09
CA ILE A 125 25.29 35.80 -1.53
C ILE A 125 26.19 36.34 -2.65
N ALA A 126 26.36 35.59 -3.74
CA ALA A 126 27.16 36.04 -4.89
C ALA A 126 26.54 37.24 -5.61
N ASP A 127 25.20 37.25 -5.73
CA ASP A 127 24.42 38.33 -6.35
C ASP A 127 24.15 39.49 -5.36
N PHE A 128 24.69 39.44 -4.13
CA PHE A 128 24.41 40.44 -3.10
C PHE A 128 25.10 41.78 -3.42
N ASP A 129 24.29 42.80 -3.69
CA ASP A 129 24.76 44.16 -3.88
C ASP A 129 24.82 44.90 -2.55
N SER A 130 26.04 45.09 -2.03
CA SER A 130 26.29 45.85 -0.79
C SER A 130 26.12 47.36 -0.95
N ASP A 131 26.10 47.85 -2.18
CA ASP A 131 25.99 49.28 -2.50
C ASP A 131 24.55 49.71 -2.75
N ALA A 132 23.62 48.76 -2.84
CA ALA A 132 22.19 49.00 -2.98
C ALA A 132 21.64 49.97 -1.91
N GLU A 133 20.55 50.63 -2.25
CA GLU A 133 19.79 51.45 -1.30
C GLU A 133 19.25 50.60 -0.14
N ASP A 134 18.97 51.24 0.99
CA ASP A 134 18.59 50.56 2.24
C ASP A 134 17.38 49.62 2.08
N ASP A 135 16.38 50.00 1.28
CA ASP A 135 15.23 49.15 0.97
C ASP A 135 15.62 47.92 0.12
N GLY A 136 16.52 48.11 -0.84
CA GLY A 136 17.08 47.03 -1.65
C GLY A 136 17.93 46.06 -0.83
N LEU A 137 18.76 46.59 0.08
CA LEU A 137 19.53 45.81 1.04
C LEU A 137 18.62 45.01 1.96
N ARG A 138 17.59 45.64 2.52
CA ARG A 138 16.61 44.97 3.40
C ARG A 138 15.91 43.84 2.66
N GLN A 139 15.48 44.06 1.42
CA GLN A 139 14.83 43.03 0.61
C GLN A 139 15.77 41.84 0.33
N SER A 140 17.04 42.10 0.03
CA SER A 140 18.06 41.07 -0.15
C SER A 140 18.30 40.27 1.13
N VAL A 141 18.39 40.96 2.27
CA VAL A 141 18.52 40.31 3.59
C VAL A 141 17.31 39.43 3.90
N VAL A 142 16.08 39.89 3.64
CA VAL A 142 14.86 39.07 3.81
C VAL A 142 14.92 37.80 2.95
N ASN A 143 15.38 37.91 1.71
CA ASN A 143 15.50 36.76 0.80
C ASN A 143 16.54 35.74 1.30
N ILE A 144 17.67 36.22 1.83
CA ILE A 144 18.73 35.39 2.39
C ILE A 144 18.27 34.75 3.70
N ASP A 145 17.66 35.51 4.62
CA ASP A 145 17.05 34.99 5.86
C ASP A 145 16.04 33.87 5.55
N CYS A 146 15.10 34.13 4.63
CA CYS A 146 14.10 33.14 4.23
C CYS A 146 14.73 31.86 3.68
N THR A 147 15.81 31.98 2.91
CA THR A 147 16.50 30.83 2.31
C THR A 147 17.34 30.09 3.34
N LEU A 148 17.97 30.80 4.28
CA LEU A 148 18.75 30.24 5.38
C LEU A 148 17.85 29.46 6.34
N ARG A 149 16.70 30.02 6.73
CA ARG A 149 15.70 29.29 7.52
C ARG A 149 15.26 28.01 6.79
N GLY A 150 15.02 28.10 5.48
CA GLY A 150 14.71 26.95 4.63
C GLY A 150 15.81 25.89 4.65
N PHE A 151 17.07 26.29 4.51
CA PHE A 151 18.24 25.41 4.60
C PHE A 151 18.32 24.69 5.95
N LEU A 152 18.27 25.44 7.06
CA LEU A 152 18.31 24.89 8.43
C LEU A 152 17.14 23.95 8.70
N GLY A 153 15.95 24.31 8.19
CA GLY A 153 14.77 23.46 8.24
C GLY A 153 14.95 22.16 7.45
N ALA A 154 15.48 22.23 6.23
CA ALA A 154 15.74 21.07 5.39
C ALA A 154 16.76 20.12 6.02
N LEU A 155 17.80 20.65 6.67
CA LEU A 155 18.79 19.86 7.42
C LEU A 155 18.17 19.04 8.56
N LYS A 156 17.01 19.45 9.06
CA LYS A 156 16.26 18.77 10.12
C LYS A 156 14.94 18.16 9.65
N GLU A 157 14.75 18.04 8.33
CA GLU A 157 13.54 17.52 7.68
C GLU A 157 12.25 18.24 8.13
N MET A 158 12.34 19.54 8.39
CA MET A 158 11.20 20.36 8.76
C MET A 158 10.38 20.74 7.52
N ARG A 159 9.06 20.71 7.65
CA ARG A 159 8.18 21.18 6.57
C ARG A 159 8.30 22.69 6.39
N ARG A 160 8.19 23.15 5.14
CA ARG A 160 8.40 24.56 4.76
C ARG A 160 7.42 25.52 5.44
N ASP A 161 6.16 25.11 5.62
CA ASP A 161 5.13 25.87 6.36
C ASP A 161 5.52 26.08 7.82
N VAL A 162 6.10 25.05 8.44
CA VAL A 162 6.57 25.11 9.84
C VAL A 162 7.76 26.05 9.96
N VAL A 163 8.76 25.90 9.10
CA VAL A 163 9.97 26.75 9.11
C VAL A 163 9.64 28.24 9.00
N ARG A 164 8.61 28.58 8.21
CA ARG A 164 8.18 29.97 8.01
C ARG A 164 7.30 30.53 9.11
N SER A 165 6.66 29.67 9.91
CA SER A 165 5.71 30.08 10.95
C SER A 165 6.33 30.13 12.35
N ILE A 166 7.53 29.57 12.53
CA ILE A 166 8.22 29.57 13.81
C ILE A 166 9.15 30.78 13.97
N THR A 167 9.33 31.18 15.22
CA THR A 167 10.29 32.23 15.60
C THR A 167 11.73 31.74 15.43
N THR A 168 12.66 32.69 15.31
CA THR A 168 14.10 32.43 15.28
C THR A 168 14.55 31.53 16.43
N ALA A 169 14.12 31.86 17.66
CA ALA A 169 14.44 31.06 18.85
C ALA A 169 13.95 29.60 18.73
N LYS A 170 12.69 29.40 18.32
CA LYS A 170 12.11 28.05 18.19
C LYS A 170 12.77 27.24 17.07
N LEU A 171 13.18 27.89 15.98
CA LEU A 171 13.97 27.25 14.92
C LEU A 171 15.31 26.77 15.47
N ILE A 172 16.05 27.64 16.17
CA ILE A 172 17.35 27.31 16.77
C ILE A 172 17.24 26.18 17.79
N ASP A 173 16.24 26.20 18.66
CA ASP A 173 16.00 25.12 19.64
C ASP A 173 15.76 23.77 18.94
N THR A 174 14.94 23.77 17.88
CA THR A 174 14.65 22.56 17.09
C THR A 174 15.91 22.01 16.41
N VAL A 175 16.76 22.92 15.91
CA VAL A 175 18.02 22.56 15.25
C VAL A 175 19.04 22.02 16.26
N ARG A 176 19.11 22.61 17.46
CA ARG A 176 19.98 22.21 18.56
C ARG A 176 19.66 20.81 19.09
N ASP A 177 18.39 20.53 19.35
CA ASP A 177 17.92 19.25 19.92
C ASP A 177 18.29 18.03 19.05
N LYS A 178 18.32 18.20 17.73
CA LYS A 178 18.60 17.13 16.77
C LYS A 178 20.09 16.86 16.49
N LYS A 179 21.00 17.11 17.44
CA LYS A 179 22.46 16.84 17.29
C LYS A 179 23.13 17.55 16.10
N MET A 180 22.74 18.80 15.79
CA MET A 180 23.54 19.59 14.87
C MET A 180 24.84 20.05 15.55
N ALA A 181 25.91 20.22 14.78
CA ALA A 181 27.14 20.82 15.27
C ALA A 181 26.87 22.18 15.95
N GLU A 182 27.38 22.36 17.17
CA GLU A 182 27.18 23.58 17.95
C GLU A 182 27.68 24.83 17.22
N GLU A 183 28.73 24.68 16.41
CA GLU A 183 29.27 25.77 15.60
C GLU A 183 28.25 26.27 14.57
N ILE A 184 27.49 25.37 13.94
CA ILE A 184 26.43 25.76 12.99
C ILE A 184 25.26 26.37 13.74
N VAL A 185 24.86 25.79 14.87
CA VAL A 185 23.75 26.31 15.69
C VAL A 185 24.06 27.71 16.20
N GLY A 186 25.28 27.94 16.71
CA GLY A 186 25.73 29.22 17.22
C GLY A 186 25.86 30.27 16.12
N ALA A 187 26.45 29.90 14.97
CA ALA A 187 26.52 30.80 13.82
C ALA A 187 25.11 31.15 13.30
N ALA A 188 24.21 30.18 13.18
CA ALA A 188 22.84 30.39 12.76
C ALA A 188 22.06 31.32 13.72
N ASP A 189 22.19 31.13 15.03
CA ASP A 189 21.52 31.98 16.03
C ASP A 189 21.99 33.44 15.92
N ASN A 190 23.30 33.65 15.78
CA ASN A 190 23.88 34.99 15.63
C ASN A 190 23.45 35.66 14.31
N VAL A 191 23.49 34.92 13.20
CA VAL A 191 23.12 35.43 11.87
C VAL A 191 21.65 35.79 11.83
N LEU A 192 20.75 34.90 12.27
CA LEU A 192 19.31 35.15 12.23
C LEU A 192 18.91 36.31 13.14
N LYS A 193 19.52 36.47 14.32
CA LYS A 193 19.33 37.66 15.17
C LYS A 193 19.80 38.93 14.49
N SER A 194 20.95 38.89 13.82
CA SER A 194 21.45 40.04 13.05
C SER A 194 20.47 40.41 11.94
N PHE A 195 19.96 39.43 11.20
CA PHE A 195 18.93 39.64 10.18
C PHE A 195 17.63 40.20 10.76
N ASP A 196 17.14 39.68 11.88
CA ASP A 196 15.96 40.24 12.55
C ASP A 196 16.17 41.73 12.87
N CYS A 197 17.35 42.12 13.38
CA CYS A 197 17.68 43.52 13.64
C CYS A 197 17.69 44.37 12.35
N ILE A 198 18.22 43.86 11.24
CA ILE A 198 18.28 44.59 9.96
C ILE A 198 16.88 44.68 9.30
N ILE A 199 16.08 43.62 9.41
CA ILE A 199 14.74 43.52 8.81
C ILE A 199 13.74 44.44 9.52
N PHE A 200 13.85 44.58 10.85
CA PHE A 200 12.90 45.37 11.66
C PHE A 200 13.47 46.69 12.19
N GLY A 201 14.78 46.91 12.10
CA GLY A 201 15.47 48.10 12.63
C GLY A 201 16.22 48.87 11.55
N ASP A 202 17.32 49.51 11.94
CA ASP A 202 18.17 50.33 11.07
C ASP A 202 19.10 49.46 10.22
N VAL A 203 19.30 49.87 8.96
CA VAL A 203 20.21 49.19 8.05
C VAL A 203 21.65 49.53 8.43
N ASN A 204 22.39 48.52 8.89
CA ASN A 204 23.81 48.63 9.18
C ASN A 204 24.60 47.72 8.23
N ARG A 205 25.34 48.33 7.31
CA ARG A 205 26.11 47.62 6.27
C ARG A 205 27.22 46.73 6.85
N ASP A 206 27.85 47.14 7.94
CA ASP A 206 28.88 46.32 8.62
C ASP A 206 28.24 45.09 9.27
N ALA A 207 27.07 45.27 9.90
CA ALA A 207 26.32 44.17 10.49
C ALA A 207 25.81 43.19 9.42
N ILE A 208 25.38 43.71 8.26
CA ILE A 208 24.99 42.90 7.09
C ILE A 208 26.18 42.08 6.61
N LYS A 209 27.34 42.72 6.39
CA LYS A 209 28.54 42.03 5.92
C LYS A 209 28.95 40.91 6.88
N LYS A 210 28.99 41.19 8.18
CA LYS A 210 29.28 40.18 9.21
C LYS A 210 28.27 39.04 9.20
N ALA A 211 26.99 39.33 8.97
CA ALA A 211 25.97 38.31 8.86
C ALA A 211 26.14 37.46 7.59
N MET A 212 26.48 38.06 6.45
CA MET A 212 26.80 37.33 5.21
C MET A 212 27.99 36.38 5.37
N ASP A 213 29.06 36.85 6.01
CA ASP A 213 30.23 36.02 6.33
C ASP A 213 29.81 34.83 7.23
N GLY A 214 28.91 35.08 8.19
CA GLY A 214 28.32 34.03 9.02
C GLY A 214 27.48 33.02 8.24
N VAL A 215 26.72 33.44 7.21
CA VAL A 215 26.01 32.51 6.32
C VAL A 215 26.99 31.63 5.55
N GLN A 216 28.07 32.21 5.02
CA GLN A 216 29.11 31.43 4.33
C GLN A 216 29.79 30.43 5.26
N GLU A 217 30.03 30.82 6.52
CA GLU A 217 30.58 29.92 7.53
C GLU A 217 29.64 28.74 7.81
N ILE A 218 28.34 28.99 7.96
CA ILE A 218 27.31 27.95 8.14
C ILE A 218 27.36 26.95 6.98
N LEU A 219 27.40 27.44 5.73
CA LEU A 219 27.46 26.59 4.54
C LEU A 219 28.75 25.77 4.50
N ARG A 220 29.90 26.41 4.72
CA ARG A 220 31.21 25.76 4.76
C ARG A 220 31.26 24.65 5.81
N GLU A 221 30.76 24.92 7.01
CA GLU A 221 30.77 23.98 8.12
C GLU A 221 29.80 22.83 7.89
N ALA A 222 28.62 23.11 7.33
CA ALA A 222 27.66 22.09 6.96
C ALA A 222 28.18 21.17 5.83
N LYS A 223 28.87 21.73 4.83
CA LYS A 223 29.55 20.96 3.76
C LYS A 223 30.69 20.12 4.31
N ARG A 224 31.53 20.68 5.20
CA ARG A 224 32.64 19.98 5.86
C ARG A 224 32.17 18.73 6.62
N ARG A 225 30.98 18.80 7.23
CA ARG A 225 30.37 17.71 7.99
C ARG A 225 29.44 16.81 7.16
N SER A 226 29.40 17.00 5.85
CA SER A 226 28.58 16.21 4.91
C SER A 226 27.08 16.22 5.25
N TYR A 227 26.57 17.37 5.71
CA TYR A 227 25.14 17.55 5.93
C TYR A 227 24.35 17.75 4.63
N TYR A 228 25.04 18.12 3.54
CA TYR A 228 24.49 18.25 2.20
C TYR A 228 25.58 18.04 1.14
#